data_AF-A0A447TWE8-F1
#
_entry.id   AF-A0A447TWE8-F1
#
_cell.length_a   1.000
_cell.length_b   1.000
_cell.length_c   1.000
_cell.angle_alpha   90.00
_cell.angle_beta   90.00
_cell.angle_gamma   90.00
#
_symmetry.space_group_name_H-M   'P 1'
#
loop_
_entity.id
_entity.type
_entity.pdbx_description
1 polymer ?
#
loop_
_entity_poly.entity_id
_entity_poly.type
_entity_poly.pdbx_seq_one_letter_code
_entity_poly.pdbx_strand_id
1 'polypeptide(L)' 'MYAFRDRTANAYGCELLVHKNPEGVAMGINPFVHGSAKHTDIMKTEGLKQALNKYGFDAAFRRRTAR' A
#
# COMPACT_ATOMS: atom_id res chain seq x y z
N MET A 1 -2.66 6.08 -14.01
CA MET A 1 -1.90 6.02 -12.74
C MET A 1 -0.85 4.91 -12.74
N TYR A 2 -1.22 3.64 -12.95
CA TYR A 2 -0.28 2.51 -12.95
C TYR A 2 0.83 2.60 -14.01
N ALA A 3 0.49 2.95 -15.26
CA ALA A 3 1.50 3.13 -16.31
C ALA A 3 2.52 4.26 -16.04
N PHE A 4 2.19 5.24 -15.18
CA PHE A 4 3.16 6.26 -14.75
C PHE A 4 4.11 5.66 -13.70
N ARG A 5 3.56 4.99 -12.67
CA ARG A 5 4.32 4.26 -11.65
C ARG A 5 5.34 3.31 -12.28
N ASP A 6 4.92 2.49 -13.24
CA ASP A 6 5.78 1.47 -13.85
C ASP A 6 6.90 2.11 -14.67
N ARG A 7 6.59 3.16 -15.44
CA ARG A 7 7.59 3.93 -16.18
C ARG A 7 8.60 4.61 -15.26
N THR A 8 8.16 5.18 -14.14
CA THR A 8 9.03 5.81 -13.14
C THR A 8 9.98 4.80 -12.52
N ALA A 9 9.49 3.64 -12.07
CA ALA A 9 10.33 2.60 -11.49
C ALA A 9 11.42 2.14 -12.49
N ASN A 10 11.02 1.90 -13.75
CA ASN A 10 11.94 1.50 -14.81
C ASN A 10 12.96 2.59 -15.15
N ALA A 11 12.54 3.86 -15.21
CA ALA A 11 13.42 4.98 -15.55
C ALA A 11 14.54 5.20 -14.51
N TYR A 12 14.26 4.93 -13.23
CA TYR A 12 15.24 5.05 -12.16
C TYR A 12 15.93 3.72 -11.79
N GLY A 13 15.62 2.63 -12.50
CA GLY A 13 16.17 1.31 -12.21
C GLY A 13 15.78 0.76 -10.84
N CYS A 14 14.67 1.21 -10.27
CA CYS A 14 14.20 0.79 -8.96
C CYS A 14 13.41 -0.51 -9.03
N GLU A 15 13.65 -1.42 -8.09
CA GLU A 15 12.77 -2.57 -7.89
C GLU A 15 11.46 -2.13 -7.22
N LEU A 16 10.34 -2.31 -7.92
CA LEU A 16 9.03 -1.93 -7.43
C LEU A 16 8.33 -3.12 -6.77
N LEU A 17 8.39 -3.19 -5.44
CA LEU A 17 7.64 -4.19 -4.67
C LEU A 17 6.17 -3.78 -4.53
N VAL A 18 5.26 -4.64 -5.01
CA VAL A 18 3.81 -4.41 -4.91
C VAL A 18 3.22 -5.36 -3.87
N HIS A 19 2.68 -4.79 -2.79
CA HIS A 19 1.98 -5.54 -1.76
C HIS A 19 0.49 -5.13 -1.72
N LYS A 20 -0.39 -6.12 -1.67
CA LYS A 20 -1.84 -5.95 -1.50
C LYS A 20 -2.28 -6.79 -0.31
N ASN A 21 -2.98 -6.18 0.65
CA ASN A 21 -3.46 -6.89 1.84
C ASN A 21 -4.36 -8.08 1.42
N PRO A 22 -3.94 -9.33 1.61
CA PRO A 22 -4.71 -10.50 1.19
C PRO A 22 -5.98 -10.67 2.02
N GLU A 23 -5.95 -10.32 3.31
CA GLU A 23 -7.11 -10.41 4.21
C GLU A 23 -8.19 -9.39 3.80
N GLY A 24 -7.78 -8.17 3.47
CA GLY A 24 -8.70 -7.13 2.97
C GLY A 24 -9.37 -7.53 1.66
N VAL A 25 -8.67 -8.28 0.80
CA VAL A 25 -9.24 -8.85 -0.43
C VAL A 25 -10.19 -9.99 -0.12
N ALA A 26 -9.82 -10.92 0.76
CA ALA A 26 -10.65 -12.05 1.16
C ALA A 26 -11.96 -11.61 1.83
N MET A 27 -11.90 -10.55 2.63
CA MET A 27 -13.08 -9.93 3.26
C MET A 27 -13.94 -9.10 2.28
N GLY A 28 -13.53 -8.94 1.02
CA GLY A 28 -14.27 -8.15 0.03
C GLY A 28 -14.42 -6.68 0.42
N ILE A 29 -13.46 -6.12 1.17
CA ILE A 29 -13.56 -4.75 1.67
C ILE A 29 -13.59 -3.77 0.49
N ASN A 30 -14.67 -3.01 0.43
CA ASN A 30 -14.95 -2.04 -0.62
C ASN A 30 -15.26 -0.68 0.01
N PRO A 31 -14.65 0.43 -0.47
CA PRO A 31 -14.83 1.76 0.12
C PRO A 31 -16.27 2.29 0.00
N PHE A 32 -17.05 1.84 -0.99
CA PHE A 32 -18.45 2.24 -1.19
C PHE A 32 -19.42 1.49 -0.28
N VAL A 33 -19.08 0.26 0.11
CA VAL A 33 -19.94 -0.58 0.96
C VAL A 33 -19.57 -0.45 2.44
N HIS A 34 -18.28 -0.41 2.76
CA HIS A 34 -17.77 -0.48 4.13
C HIS A 34 -17.28 0.88 4.65
N GLY A 35 -17.41 1.94 3.84
CA GLY A 35 -16.93 3.27 4.15
C GLY A 35 -15.45 3.48 3.85
N SER A 36 -15.09 4.71 3.49
CA SER A 36 -13.74 5.10 3.07
C SER A 36 -12.70 4.98 4.19
N ALA A 37 -13.09 5.26 5.44
CA ALA A 37 -12.22 5.16 6.61
C ALA A 37 -11.78 3.71 6.87
N LYS A 38 -12.74 2.78 6.95
CA LYS A 38 -12.47 1.36 7.21
C LYS A 38 -11.69 0.71 6.08
N HIS A 39 -12.05 1.01 4.82
CA HIS A 39 -11.27 0.56 3.67
C HIS A 39 -9.82 1.06 3.72
N THR A 40 -9.62 2.34 4.06
CA THR A 40 -8.28 2.93 4.15
C THR A 40 -7.45 2.24 5.23
N ASP A 41 -8.05 1.97 6.38
CA ASP A 41 -7.32 1.36 7.49
C ASP A 41 -6.86 -0.07 7.15
N ILE A 42 -7.78 -0.90 6.65
CA ILE A 42 -7.48 -2.30 6.30
C ILE A 42 -6.56 -2.38 5.07
N MET A 43 -6.89 -1.69 3.98
CA MET A 43 -6.17 -1.85 2.72
C MET A 43 -4.85 -1.09 2.67
N LYS A 44 -4.69 0.02 3.40
CA LYS A 44 -3.46 0.83 3.40
C LYS A 44 -2.67 0.68 4.68
N THR A 45 -3.26 0.93 5.85
CA THR A 45 -2.50 0.91 7.13
C THR A 45 -1.99 -0.49 7.44
N GLU A 46 -2.90 -1.47 7.50
CA GLU A 46 -2.52 -2.85 7.82
C GLU A 46 -1.72 -3.50 6.68
N GLY A 47 -2.09 -3.21 5.42
CA GLY A 47 -1.29 -3.67 4.27
C GLY A 47 0.15 -3.17 4.29
N LEU A 48 0.41 -1.92 4.70
CA LEU A 48 1.78 -1.42 4.82
C LEU A 48 2.55 -2.10 5.95
N LYS A 49 1.91 -2.29 7.12
CA LYS A 49 2.54 -3.02 8.24
C LYS A 49 2.93 -4.44 7.85
N GLN A 50 2.03 -5.15 7.15
CA GLN A 50 2.30 -6.49 6.62
C GLN A 50 3.48 -6.50 5.64
N ALA A 51 3.56 -5.51 4.75
CA ALA A 51 4.68 -5.40 3.81
C ALA A 51 6.01 -5.16 4.54
N LEU A 52 6.06 -4.23 5.49
CA LEU A 52 7.27 -3.92 6.27
C LEU A 52 7.79 -5.18 6.99
N ASN A 53 6.89 -5.92 7.65
CA ASN A 53 7.25 -7.15 8.35
C ASN A 53 7.68 -8.26 7.38
N LYS A 54 6.99 -8.42 6.24
CA LYS A 54 7.30 -9.48 5.26
C LYS A 54 8.69 -9.33 4.65
N TYR A 55 9.10 -8.11 4.35
CA TYR A 55 10.39 -7.81 3.72
C TYR A 55 11.49 -7.44 4.72
N GLY A 56 11.15 -7.33 6.01
CA GLY A 56 12.11 -7.04 7.07
C GLY A 56 12.70 -5.63 7.00
N PHE A 57 11.94 -4.65 6.51
CA PHE A 57 12.42 -3.27 6.42
C PHE A 57 12.50 -2.63 7.81
N ASP A 58 13.65 -2.04 8.11
CA ASP A 58 13.94 -1.31 9.35
C ASP A 58 13.65 0.20 9.24
N ALA A 59 13.65 0.74 8.01
CA ALA A 59 13.33 2.14 7.72
C ALA A 59 12.34 2.29 6.57
N ALA A 60 11.46 3.30 6.66
CA ALA A 60 10.52 3.64 5.61
C ALA A 60 10.40 5.17 5.44
N PHE A 61 10.66 5.66 4.24
CA PHE A 61 10.44 7.06 3.90
C PHE A 61 8.95 7.31 3.64
N ARG A 62 8.33 8.21 4.41
CA ARG A 62 6.93 8.62 4.21
C ARG A 62 6.77 10.13 4.29
N ARG A 63 5.83 10.68 3.53
CA ARG A 63 5.42 12.07 3.67
C ARG A 63 4.56 12.21 4.94
N ARG A 64 5.08 12.88 5.97
CA ARG A 64 4.27 13.35 7.09
C ARG A 64 3.46 14.54 6.61
N THR A 65 2.19 14.32 6.29
CA THR A 65 1.26 15.44 6.11
C THR A 65 0.86 15.88 7.51
N ALA A 66 1.41 17.00 7.98
CA ALA A 66 0.94 17.63 9.21
C ALA A 66 -0.52 18.03 8.99
N ARG A 67 -1.38 17.61 9.91
CA ARG A 67 -2.66 18.29 10.16
C ARG A 67 -2.38 19.49 11.03
#